data_AF-A0A8T3DPC3-F1
#
_entry.id   AF-A0A8T3DPC3-F1
#
_cell.length_a   1.000
_cell.length_b   1.000
_cell.length_c   1.000
_cell.angle_alpha   90.00
_cell.angle_beta   90.00
_cell.angle_gamma   90.00
#
_symmetry.space_group_name_H-M   'P 1'
#
loop_
_entity.id
_entity.type
_entity.pdbx_description
1 polymer ?
#
loop_
_entity_poly.entity_id
_entity_poly.type
_entity_poly.pdbx_seq_one_letter_code
_entity_poly.pdbx_strand_id
1 'polypeptide(L)'
;MRRQGRFLWETYFSTSESVFSTILASVRTRIQIPAAPIREEPAQEIPHKAGKAAGTDPNMADNGDLDLGPVETEPPYASPRYLRNFTYTAADTYRAWNRPPGPFHLFPHTPLDPVLPSEAKFLGSGTGFRPIGGGTGGSGKEFQAALGGNVPREQFTVVMLTYEREEVLMNSLERLNGLPYLNKVVVVWNSPKPPSDDLLWPDIGLPIVVVRTEKNSLNNRFLPWDAVETEAILSIDDDAHLRHDEIMFGFRVWREARDRIVGFPGRYHAWDVNHQSWLYNSNYSCELSMVLTGAAFFHKYYAYLYSYVMPQAIRDMVDEYINCEDIAMNFLVSHITRKPPIKVTSRWTFRCPGCPQALSHDDSHFHERHKCINFFVKVYGYMPLLYTQFRVDSVLFKTRLPHDKTKCFKFI
;
A
#
# COMPACT_ATOMS: atom_id res chain seq x y z
N MET A 1 -9.05 24.38 -11.79
CA MET A 1 -8.89 24.58 -13.25
C MET A 1 -7.57 24.02 -13.79
N ARG A 2 -6.39 24.36 -13.22
CA ARG A 2 -5.08 23.87 -13.72
C ARG A 2 -4.94 22.35 -13.86
N ARG A 3 -5.34 21.57 -12.84
CA ARG A 3 -5.27 20.09 -12.87
C ARG A 3 -6.06 19.47 -14.04
N GLN A 4 -7.34 19.81 -14.18
CA GLN A 4 -8.20 19.18 -15.20
C GLN A 4 -7.78 19.58 -16.60
N GLY A 5 -7.50 20.87 -16.84
CA GLY A 5 -7.02 21.34 -18.15
C GLY A 5 -5.70 20.69 -18.53
N ARG A 6 -4.77 20.58 -17.57
CA ARG A 6 -3.50 19.88 -17.76
C ARG A 6 -3.69 18.40 -18.07
N PHE A 7 -4.54 17.69 -17.31
CA PHE A 7 -4.87 16.30 -17.60
C PHE A 7 -5.41 16.14 -19.02
N LEU A 8 -6.41 16.93 -19.42
CA LEU A 8 -6.97 16.84 -20.77
C LEU A 8 -5.92 17.10 -21.85
N TRP A 9 -5.06 18.12 -21.66
CA TRP A 9 -3.98 18.42 -22.58
C TRP A 9 -2.93 17.29 -22.65
N GLU A 10 -2.35 16.90 -21.51
CA GLU A 10 -1.30 15.89 -21.43
C GLU A 10 -1.76 14.53 -21.94
N THR A 11 -2.96 14.11 -21.56
CA THR A 11 -3.52 12.79 -21.88
C THR A 11 -4.03 12.70 -23.33
N TYR A 12 -4.56 13.79 -23.91
CA TYR A 12 -5.26 13.71 -25.20
C TYR A 12 -4.65 14.51 -26.35
N PHE A 13 -3.91 15.59 -26.06
CA PHE A 13 -3.57 16.60 -27.07
C PHE A 13 -2.10 17.02 -27.12
N SER A 14 -1.28 16.56 -26.16
CA SER A 14 0.09 17.02 -25.96
C SER A 14 1.06 16.67 -27.09
N THR A 15 0.85 15.54 -27.75
CA THR A 15 1.71 15.03 -28.83
C THR A 15 0.84 14.40 -29.93
N SER A 16 1.41 14.24 -31.13
CA SER A 16 0.74 13.51 -32.23
C SER A 16 0.39 12.07 -31.84
N GLU A 17 1.24 11.41 -31.05
CA GLU A 17 1.00 10.07 -30.51
C GLU A 17 -0.18 10.05 -29.53
N SER A 18 -0.28 11.02 -28.62
CA SER A 18 -1.41 11.17 -27.71
C SER A 18 -2.71 11.39 -28.48
N VAL A 19 -2.70 12.24 -29.50
CA VAL A 19 -3.87 12.50 -30.36
C VAL A 19 -4.30 11.24 -31.10
N PHE A 20 -3.36 10.52 -31.71
CA PHE A 20 -3.65 9.26 -32.42
C PHE A 20 -4.22 8.19 -31.47
N SER A 21 -3.57 7.99 -30.32
CA SER A 21 -4.03 7.06 -29.29
C SER A 21 -5.42 7.43 -28.76
N THR A 22 -5.71 8.73 -28.64
CA THR A 22 -7.02 9.25 -28.25
C THR A 22 -8.09 8.94 -29.29
N ILE A 23 -7.80 9.12 -30.57
CA ILE A 23 -8.73 8.77 -31.66
C ILE A 23 -9.02 7.26 -31.63
N LEU A 24 -7.98 6.43 -31.53
CA LEU A 24 -8.14 4.97 -31.44
C LEU A 24 -8.95 4.57 -30.20
N ALA A 25 -8.63 5.12 -29.02
CA ALA A 25 -9.36 4.85 -27.79
C ALA A 25 -10.82 5.32 -27.87
N SER A 26 -11.09 6.43 -28.56
CA SER A 26 -12.44 6.96 -28.79
C SER A 26 -13.26 6.01 -29.65
N VAL A 27 -12.71 5.57 -30.78
CA VAL A 27 -13.34 4.57 -31.66
C VAL A 27 -13.58 3.28 -30.88
N ARG A 28 -12.55 2.75 -30.23
CA ARG A 28 -12.58 1.53 -29.40
C ARG A 28 -13.69 1.60 -28.34
N THR A 29 -13.80 2.73 -27.64
CA THR A 29 -14.85 2.94 -26.61
C THR A 29 -16.24 2.97 -27.24
N ARG A 30 -16.42 3.62 -28.40
CA ARG A 30 -17.70 3.69 -29.11
C ARG A 30 -18.18 2.32 -29.60
N ILE A 31 -17.27 1.47 -30.04
CA ILE A 31 -17.56 0.08 -30.45
C ILE A 31 -17.44 -0.92 -29.29
N GLN A 32 -17.31 -0.43 -28.05
CA GLN A 32 -17.37 -1.22 -26.81
C GLN A 32 -16.29 -2.31 -26.68
N ILE A 33 -15.12 -2.06 -27.28
CA ILE A 33 -13.95 -2.92 -27.08
C ILE A 33 -13.20 -2.43 -25.81
N PRO A 34 -12.89 -3.32 -24.86
CA PRO A 34 -12.13 -2.95 -23.67
C PRO A 34 -10.71 -2.52 -24.04
N ALA A 35 -10.11 -1.69 -23.19
CA ALA A 35 -8.70 -1.34 -23.31
C ALA A 35 -7.78 -2.56 -23.17
N ALA A 36 -6.57 -2.46 -23.71
CA ALA A 36 -5.56 -3.49 -23.49
C ALA A 36 -5.21 -3.53 -21.99
N PRO A 37 -5.04 -4.73 -21.41
CA PRO A 37 -4.52 -4.90 -20.06
C PRO A 37 -3.23 -4.09 -19.85
N ILE A 38 -3.14 -3.42 -18.71
CA ILE A 38 -1.88 -2.79 -18.31
C ILE A 38 -0.82 -3.85 -18.01
N ARG A 39 0.44 -3.56 -18.33
CA ARG A 39 1.54 -4.52 -18.13
C ARG A 39 1.93 -4.62 -16.66
N GLU A 40 2.17 -5.84 -16.19
CA GLU A 40 2.84 -6.12 -14.92
C GLU A 40 4.35 -6.25 -15.18
N GLU A 41 5.15 -5.97 -14.14
CA GLU A 41 6.59 -6.17 -14.17
C GLU A 41 6.93 -7.62 -13.78
N PRO A 42 7.72 -8.35 -14.58
CA PRO A 42 8.04 -9.74 -14.29
C PRO A 42 8.96 -9.83 -13.07
N ALA A 43 8.53 -10.53 -12.03
CA ALA A 43 9.36 -10.81 -10.87
C ALA A 43 10.42 -11.86 -11.21
N GLN A 44 11.66 -11.43 -11.50
CA GLN A 44 12.77 -12.35 -11.64
C GLN A 44 13.18 -12.89 -10.28
N GLU A 45 12.70 -14.09 -9.95
CA GLU A 45 12.94 -14.71 -8.65
C GLU A 45 14.39 -15.18 -8.47
N ILE A 46 14.95 -14.88 -7.29
CA ILE A 46 16.23 -15.40 -6.81
C ILE A 46 15.92 -16.69 -6.03
N PRO A 47 16.47 -17.85 -6.44
CA PRO A 47 16.33 -19.09 -5.69
C PRO A 47 16.90 -18.95 -4.29
N HIS A 48 16.19 -19.46 -3.30
CA HIS A 48 16.60 -19.41 -1.89
C HIS A 48 16.16 -20.66 -1.14
N LYS A 49 16.80 -20.95 0.00
CA LYS A 49 16.48 -22.10 0.85
C LYS A 49 15.71 -21.62 2.07
N ALA A 50 14.49 -22.11 2.23
CA ALA A 50 13.70 -21.92 3.44
C ALA A 50 13.98 -23.04 4.45
N GLY A 51 13.93 -22.72 5.73
CA GLY A 51 13.96 -23.70 6.80
C GLY A 51 13.60 -23.12 8.16
N LYS A 52 13.48 -24.00 9.15
CA LYS A 52 13.25 -23.59 10.55
C LYS A 52 14.59 -23.25 11.17
N ALA A 53 14.79 -21.99 11.57
CA ALA A 53 15.96 -21.63 12.35
C ALA A 53 15.91 -22.32 13.72
N ALA A 54 17.08 -22.71 14.24
CA ALA A 54 17.15 -23.38 15.54
C ALA A 54 16.80 -22.38 16.66
N GLY A 55 15.72 -22.63 17.39
CA GLY A 55 15.28 -21.78 18.51
C GLY A 55 14.09 -20.87 18.22
N THR A 56 13.47 -20.96 17.03
CA THR A 56 12.25 -20.22 16.70
C THR A 56 11.06 -20.78 17.48
N ASP A 57 10.65 -20.08 18.55
CA ASP A 57 9.39 -20.36 19.22
C ASP A 57 8.24 -19.85 18.33
N PRO A 58 7.31 -20.70 17.87
CA PRO A 58 6.12 -20.24 17.13
C PRO A 58 5.29 -19.18 17.88
N ASN A 59 5.51 -18.99 19.19
CA ASN A 59 4.92 -17.93 20.01
C ASN A 59 5.68 -16.59 20.01
N MET A 60 6.72 -16.41 19.18
CA MET A 60 7.48 -15.16 19.14
C MET A 60 6.73 -14.02 18.42
N ALA A 61 5.61 -14.33 17.77
CA ALA A 61 4.61 -13.33 17.43
C ALA A 61 4.03 -12.77 18.73
N ASP A 62 4.35 -11.51 19.05
CA ASP A 62 3.78 -10.73 20.16
C ASP A 62 2.27 -10.46 19.90
N ASN A 63 1.49 -11.54 19.82
CA ASN A 63 0.06 -11.50 19.60
C ASN A 63 -0.68 -11.14 20.90
N GLY A 64 -0.01 -11.24 22.05
CA GLY A 64 -0.72 -11.44 23.32
C GLY A 64 -1.76 -12.56 23.18
N ASP A 65 -2.66 -12.73 24.14
CA ASP A 65 -3.77 -13.70 23.97
C ASP A 65 -4.84 -13.18 22.99
N LEU A 66 -4.47 -12.69 21.79
CA LEU A 66 -5.40 -12.21 20.77
C LEU A 66 -5.49 -13.21 19.63
N ASP A 67 -6.69 -13.75 19.42
CA ASP A 67 -7.09 -14.40 18.19
C ASP A 67 -7.23 -13.28 17.14
N LEU A 68 -6.53 -13.30 16.00
CA LEU A 68 -6.55 -12.19 15.01
C LEU A 68 -7.09 -12.62 13.63
N GLY A 69 -7.59 -13.85 13.55
CA GLY A 69 -8.10 -14.48 12.34
C GLY A 69 -8.19 -15.99 12.53
N PRO A 70 -8.29 -16.78 11.46
CA PRO A 70 -8.21 -18.23 11.56
C PRO A 70 -6.89 -18.64 12.24
N VAL A 71 -6.97 -19.60 13.17
CA VAL A 71 -5.80 -20.13 13.91
C VAL A 71 -4.80 -20.81 12.97
N GLU A 72 -5.27 -21.28 11.80
CA GLU A 72 -4.44 -21.88 10.76
C GLU A 72 -4.17 -20.88 9.63
N THR A 73 -2.92 -20.85 9.16
CA THR A 73 -2.51 -20.07 8.01
C THR A 73 -3.30 -20.49 6.77
N GLU A 74 -4.15 -19.60 6.27
CA GLU A 74 -4.93 -19.91 5.09
C GLU A 74 -4.08 -20.00 3.83
N PRO A 75 -4.41 -20.89 2.88
CA PRO A 75 -3.71 -20.91 1.61
C PRO A 75 -3.83 -19.56 0.90
N PRO A 76 -2.76 -19.13 0.19
CA PRO A 76 -2.78 -17.91 -0.61
C PRO A 76 -3.99 -17.86 -1.55
N TYR A 77 -4.74 -16.75 -1.48
CA TYR A 77 -5.89 -16.43 -2.31
C TYR A 77 -5.64 -15.15 -3.09
N ALA A 78 -5.52 -15.27 -4.41
CA ALA A 78 -5.35 -14.15 -5.32
C ALA A 78 -6.64 -13.32 -5.44
N SER A 79 -6.51 -12.00 -5.56
CA SER A 79 -7.64 -11.12 -5.88
C SER A 79 -8.17 -11.45 -7.28
N PRO A 80 -9.50 -11.58 -7.47
CA PRO A 80 -10.06 -11.78 -8.79
C PRO A 80 -9.79 -10.58 -9.71
N ARG A 81 -9.30 -10.84 -10.93
CA ARG A 81 -8.91 -9.81 -11.90
C ARG A 81 -10.01 -9.55 -12.92
N TYR A 82 -10.12 -8.31 -13.39
CA TYR A 82 -10.99 -7.88 -14.49
C TYR A 82 -12.49 -8.16 -14.26
N LEU A 83 -12.96 -7.97 -13.01
CA LEU A 83 -14.35 -8.22 -12.61
C LEU A 83 -15.40 -7.29 -13.24
N ARG A 84 -14.97 -6.19 -13.88
CA ARG A 84 -15.88 -5.18 -14.42
C ARG A 84 -16.63 -5.75 -15.62
N ASN A 85 -17.93 -5.95 -15.45
CA ASN A 85 -18.82 -6.34 -16.55
C ASN A 85 -19.08 -5.16 -17.51
N PHE A 86 -19.85 -5.44 -18.57
CA PHE A 86 -20.21 -4.46 -19.58
C PHE A 86 -20.93 -3.23 -19.01
N THR A 87 -21.90 -3.45 -18.12
CA THR A 87 -22.68 -2.38 -17.47
C THR A 87 -21.77 -1.45 -16.68
N TYR A 88 -20.84 -2.02 -15.92
CA TYR A 88 -19.90 -1.25 -15.12
C TYR A 88 -18.95 -0.44 -16.00
N THR A 89 -18.43 -1.05 -17.07
CA THR A 89 -17.55 -0.38 -18.03
C THR A 89 -18.25 0.78 -18.74
N ALA A 90 -19.52 0.61 -19.13
CA ALA A 90 -20.32 1.66 -19.72
C ALA A 90 -20.61 2.80 -18.73
N ALA A 91 -20.96 2.47 -17.49
CA ALA A 91 -21.22 3.46 -16.44
C ALA A 91 -19.96 4.28 -16.07
N ASP A 92 -18.79 3.64 -16.04
CA ASP A 92 -17.53 4.30 -15.67
C ASP A 92 -16.86 5.04 -16.84
N THR A 93 -17.45 4.99 -18.05
CA THR A 93 -16.88 5.61 -19.26
C THR A 93 -16.64 7.11 -19.05
N TYR A 94 -17.61 7.86 -18.50
CA TYR A 94 -17.43 9.28 -18.24
C TYR A 94 -16.22 9.54 -17.33
N ARG A 95 -16.05 8.71 -16.28
CA ARG A 95 -14.94 8.85 -15.35
C ARG A 95 -13.61 8.52 -16.03
N ALA A 96 -13.52 7.42 -16.76
CA ALA A 96 -12.31 6.99 -17.45
C ALA A 96 -11.78 8.06 -18.42
N TRP A 97 -12.68 8.80 -19.08
CA TRP A 97 -12.32 9.89 -19.98
C TRP A 97 -12.04 11.23 -19.29
N ASN A 98 -12.52 11.44 -18.07
CA ASN A 98 -12.42 12.74 -17.37
C ASN A 98 -11.54 12.70 -16.12
N ARG A 99 -10.90 11.57 -15.81
CA ARG A 99 -10.02 11.43 -14.64
C ARG A 99 -8.74 10.69 -15.02
N PRO A 100 -7.59 11.03 -14.42
CA PRO A 100 -6.36 10.28 -14.61
C PRO A 100 -6.55 8.80 -14.20
N PRO A 101 -5.88 7.85 -14.89
CA PRO A 101 -4.88 8.06 -15.94
C PRO A 101 -5.43 8.23 -17.36
N GLY A 102 -6.75 8.19 -17.54
CA GLY A 102 -7.38 8.14 -18.86
C GLY A 102 -7.85 6.74 -19.24
N PRO A 103 -8.44 6.57 -20.44
CA PRO A 103 -9.13 5.35 -20.85
C PRO A 103 -8.21 4.32 -21.51
N PHE A 104 -6.89 4.53 -21.55
CA PHE A 104 -6.02 3.78 -22.46
C PHE A 104 -5.73 2.33 -22.06
N HIS A 105 -5.77 2.04 -20.75
CA HIS A 105 -5.45 0.73 -20.21
C HIS A 105 -6.55 0.17 -19.34
N LEU A 106 -6.69 -1.16 -19.37
CA LEU A 106 -7.55 -1.91 -18.47
C LEU A 106 -6.72 -2.38 -17.28
N PHE A 107 -7.11 -1.92 -16.08
CA PHE A 107 -6.48 -2.33 -14.83
C PHE A 107 -7.16 -3.61 -14.31
N PRO A 108 -6.40 -4.56 -13.73
CA PRO A 108 -6.98 -5.79 -13.19
C PRO A 108 -7.93 -5.52 -12.02
N HIS A 109 -7.68 -4.47 -11.24
CA HIS A 109 -8.48 -4.05 -10.10
C HIS A 109 -8.43 -2.53 -9.98
N THR A 110 -9.48 -1.90 -9.44
CA THR A 110 -9.46 -0.46 -9.15
C THR A 110 -9.95 -0.18 -7.73
N PRO A 111 -9.42 0.85 -7.04
CA PRO A 111 -9.87 1.18 -5.69
C PRO A 111 -11.27 1.83 -5.65
N LEU A 112 -11.98 1.80 -6.78
CA LEU A 112 -13.21 2.52 -7.07
C LEU A 112 -14.36 1.57 -7.35
N ASP A 113 -14.08 0.27 -7.33
CA ASP A 113 -15.09 -0.75 -7.53
C ASP A 113 -16.10 -0.68 -6.38
N PRO A 114 -17.40 -0.86 -6.68
CA PRO A 114 -18.47 -0.59 -5.74
C PRO A 114 -18.46 -1.65 -4.64
N VAL A 115 -18.69 -1.21 -3.41
CA VAL A 115 -18.84 -2.09 -2.27
C VAL A 115 -20.24 -2.72 -2.32
N LEU A 116 -20.33 -4.01 -2.01
CA LEU A 116 -21.60 -4.73 -2.04
C LEU A 116 -22.52 -4.28 -0.89
N PRO A 117 -23.85 -4.38 -1.04
CA PRO A 117 -24.78 -4.16 0.07
C PRO A 117 -24.50 -5.09 1.26
N SER A 118 -24.86 -4.64 2.47
CA SER A 118 -24.56 -5.38 3.71
C SER A 118 -25.21 -6.76 3.78
N GLU A 119 -26.32 -6.96 3.08
CA GLU A 119 -27.06 -8.22 2.96
C GLU A 119 -26.40 -9.22 1.99
N ALA A 120 -25.50 -8.77 1.11
CA ALA A 120 -24.88 -9.63 0.09
C ALA A 120 -24.15 -10.84 0.70
N LYS A 121 -23.57 -10.66 1.89
CA LYS A 121 -22.88 -11.73 2.64
C LYS A 121 -23.80 -12.87 3.12
N PHE A 122 -25.12 -12.70 3.04
CA PHE A 122 -26.12 -13.69 3.47
C PHE A 122 -26.91 -14.31 2.33
N LEU A 123 -26.92 -13.69 1.15
CA LEU A 123 -27.75 -14.07 0.01
C LEU A 123 -27.06 -15.03 -0.97
N GLY A 124 -25.89 -15.56 -0.61
CA GLY A 124 -25.17 -16.55 -1.42
C GLY A 124 -23.77 -16.82 -0.86
N SER A 125 -23.66 -17.86 -0.04
CA SER A 125 -22.41 -18.32 0.59
C SER A 125 -21.27 -18.68 -0.38
N GLY A 126 -21.53 -18.69 -1.70
CA GLY A 126 -20.53 -18.93 -2.75
C GLY A 126 -19.60 -17.76 -3.07
N THR A 127 -19.86 -16.55 -2.56
CA THR A 127 -19.07 -15.34 -2.85
C THR A 127 -17.88 -15.12 -1.91
N GLY A 128 -17.59 -16.08 -1.03
CA GLY A 128 -16.41 -16.04 -0.14
C GLY A 128 -16.53 -15.07 1.04
N PHE A 129 -17.70 -14.52 1.33
CA PHE A 129 -17.88 -13.71 2.54
C PHE A 129 -17.73 -14.54 3.82
N ARG A 130 -17.20 -13.90 4.86
CA ARG A 130 -17.14 -14.43 6.23
C ARG A 130 -17.76 -13.43 7.19
N PRO A 131 -19.09 -13.43 7.36
CA PRO A 131 -19.75 -12.53 8.28
C PRO A 131 -19.32 -12.81 9.73
N ILE A 132 -19.18 -11.75 10.51
CA ILE A 132 -18.87 -11.84 11.94
C ILE A 132 -19.97 -12.65 12.65
N GLY A 133 -19.56 -13.68 13.39
CA GLY A 133 -20.45 -14.62 14.07
C GLY A 133 -21.45 -15.31 13.14
N GLY A 134 -21.12 -15.50 11.87
CA GLY A 134 -22.06 -16.08 10.89
C GLY A 134 -23.23 -15.16 10.55
N GLY A 135 -23.22 -13.90 10.99
CA GLY A 135 -24.28 -12.92 10.75
C GLY A 135 -25.12 -12.56 11.96
N THR A 136 -25.03 -13.30 13.06
CA THR A 136 -25.76 -13.01 14.30
C THR A 136 -25.16 -11.81 15.05
N GLY A 137 -24.02 -11.29 14.57
CA GLY A 137 -23.21 -10.31 15.26
C GLY A 137 -22.11 -10.97 16.07
N GLY A 138 -21.46 -10.22 16.95
CA GLY A 138 -20.42 -10.75 17.83
C GLY A 138 -19.57 -9.66 18.46
N SER A 139 -18.82 -10.03 19.50
CA SER A 139 -17.99 -9.10 20.27
C SER A 139 -16.66 -9.73 20.62
N GLY A 140 -15.56 -9.05 20.34
CA GLY A 140 -14.22 -9.57 20.64
C GLY A 140 -13.89 -10.77 19.77
N LYS A 141 -14.19 -11.99 20.24
CA LYS A 141 -13.77 -13.26 19.63
C LYS A 141 -14.33 -13.48 18.23
N GLU A 142 -15.63 -13.28 18.01
CA GLU A 142 -16.20 -13.47 16.68
C GLU A 142 -15.72 -12.40 15.69
N PHE A 143 -15.45 -11.19 16.19
CA PHE A 143 -14.90 -10.10 15.40
C PHE A 143 -13.46 -10.38 15.00
N GLN A 144 -12.70 -11.00 15.90
CA GLN A 144 -11.32 -11.43 15.70
C GLN A 144 -11.22 -12.53 14.63
N ALA A 145 -12.10 -13.53 14.68
CA ALA A 145 -12.10 -14.66 13.76
C ALA A 145 -12.38 -14.30 12.28
N ALA A 146 -13.00 -13.14 12.00
CA ALA A 146 -13.37 -12.76 10.63
C ALA A 146 -13.13 -11.26 10.34
N LEU A 147 -12.63 -10.94 9.14
CA LEU A 147 -12.46 -9.54 8.70
C LEU A 147 -13.79 -8.75 8.67
N GLY A 148 -14.91 -9.43 8.44
CA GLY A 148 -16.22 -8.80 8.29
C GLY A 148 -16.28 -7.79 7.14
N GLY A 149 -17.18 -6.82 7.27
CA GLY A 149 -17.41 -5.78 6.27
C GLY A 149 -18.24 -6.24 5.07
N ASN A 150 -18.21 -5.41 4.03
CA ASN A 150 -19.02 -5.54 2.82
C ASN A 150 -18.18 -5.91 1.57
N VAL A 151 -16.98 -6.45 1.82
CA VAL A 151 -16.09 -6.96 0.78
C VAL A 151 -15.92 -8.49 0.99
N PRO A 152 -15.93 -9.29 -0.10
CA PRO A 152 -15.58 -10.71 -0.09
C PRO A 152 -14.23 -11.06 0.56
N ARG A 153 -13.91 -12.36 0.58
CA ARG A 153 -12.59 -12.89 0.98
C ARG A 153 -11.47 -12.12 0.31
N GLU A 154 -10.51 -11.70 1.10
CA GLU A 154 -9.39 -10.89 0.64
C GLU A 154 -8.19 -11.11 1.54
N GLN A 155 -7.01 -11.05 0.94
CA GLN A 155 -5.71 -11.10 1.59
C GLN A 155 -4.86 -9.91 1.12
N PHE A 156 -3.71 -9.71 1.75
CA PHE A 156 -2.75 -8.68 1.35
C PHE A 156 -1.37 -9.29 1.12
N THR A 157 -0.56 -8.63 0.29
CA THR A 157 0.84 -8.98 0.05
C THR A 157 1.72 -7.99 0.80
N VAL A 158 2.74 -8.51 1.49
CA VAL A 158 3.79 -7.66 2.06
C VAL A 158 4.85 -7.42 1.01
N VAL A 159 5.25 -6.16 0.81
CA VAL A 159 6.39 -5.79 -0.04
C VAL A 159 7.45 -5.15 0.85
N MET A 160 8.62 -5.78 0.91
CA MET A 160 9.74 -5.34 1.74
C MET A 160 10.96 -5.12 0.84
N LEU A 161 11.45 -3.90 0.79
CA LEU A 161 12.70 -3.57 0.09
C LEU A 161 13.85 -3.67 1.07
N THR A 162 14.93 -4.32 0.67
CA THR A 162 16.13 -4.48 1.50
C THR A 162 17.40 -4.15 0.72
N TYR A 163 18.37 -3.58 1.42
CA TYR A 163 19.68 -3.23 0.88
C TYR A 163 20.75 -3.50 1.95
N GLU A 164 21.61 -4.50 1.70
CA GLU A 164 22.76 -4.87 2.54
C GLU A 164 22.44 -5.08 4.04
N ARG A 165 21.25 -5.61 4.36
CA ARG A 165 20.76 -5.83 5.74
C ARG A 165 20.11 -7.20 5.94
N GLU A 166 20.79 -8.27 5.53
CA GLU A 166 20.23 -9.64 5.55
C GLU A 166 19.71 -10.07 6.92
N GLU A 167 20.45 -9.80 8.00
CA GLU A 167 20.04 -10.18 9.36
C GLU A 167 18.77 -9.44 9.82
N VAL A 168 18.68 -8.14 9.54
CA VAL A 168 17.51 -7.33 9.90
C VAL A 168 16.29 -7.80 9.11
N LEU A 169 16.47 -8.08 7.81
CA LEU A 169 15.45 -8.66 6.94
C LEU A 169 14.95 -10.00 7.50
N MET A 170 15.83 -10.93 7.86
CA MET A 170 15.42 -12.25 8.36
C MET A 170 14.61 -12.14 9.64
N ASN A 171 15.05 -11.29 10.58
CA ASN A 171 14.30 -11.01 11.81
C ASN A 171 12.92 -10.38 11.52
N SER A 172 12.83 -9.50 10.52
CA SER A 172 11.57 -8.87 10.11
C SER A 172 10.63 -9.85 9.40
N LEU A 173 11.15 -10.77 8.59
CA LEU A 173 10.38 -11.84 7.95
C LEU A 173 9.83 -12.83 8.99
N GLU A 174 10.65 -13.24 9.96
CA GLU A 174 10.23 -14.17 11.01
C GLU A 174 9.05 -13.63 11.83
N ARG A 175 9.00 -12.32 12.08
CA ARG A 175 7.88 -11.66 12.76
C ARG A 175 6.56 -11.74 11.99
N LEU A 176 6.57 -12.07 10.70
CA LEU A 176 5.35 -12.27 9.90
C LEU A 176 4.80 -13.70 10.01
N ASN A 177 5.52 -14.61 10.68
CA ASN A 177 5.06 -15.98 10.91
C ASN A 177 3.71 -15.99 11.63
N GLY A 178 2.73 -16.68 11.06
CA GLY A 178 1.37 -16.76 11.62
C GLY A 178 0.52 -15.49 11.44
N LEU A 179 0.96 -14.50 10.66
CA LEU A 179 0.18 -13.28 10.39
C LEU A 179 -1.10 -13.62 9.60
N PRO A 180 -2.30 -13.35 10.15
CA PRO A 180 -3.55 -13.67 9.46
C PRO A 180 -3.72 -12.87 8.17
N TYR A 181 -4.35 -13.50 7.17
CA TYR A 181 -4.69 -12.89 5.86
C TYR A 181 -3.48 -12.39 5.04
N LEU A 182 -2.26 -12.75 5.42
CA LEU A 182 -1.09 -12.61 4.58
C LEU A 182 -1.19 -13.59 3.40
N ASN A 183 -1.01 -13.09 2.18
CA ASN A 183 -0.99 -13.91 0.96
C ASN A 183 0.41 -14.48 0.69
N LYS A 184 1.40 -13.58 0.67
CA LYS A 184 2.83 -13.87 0.48
C LYS A 184 3.66 -12.65 0.86
N VAL A 185 4.97 -12.82 0.93
CA VAL A 185 5.94 -11.73 1.09
C VAL A 185 6.76 -11.60 -0.19
N VAL A 186 6.80 -10.42 -0.77
CA VAL A 186 7.67 -10.08 -1.90
C VAL A 186 8.84 -9.26 -1.37
N VAL A 187 10.03 -9.84 -1.39
CA VAL A 187 11.27 -9.17 -0.99
C VAL A 187 11.91 -8.57 -2.24
N VAL A 188 11.97 -7.25 -2.29
CA VAL A 188 12.62 -6.51 -3.37
C VAL A 188 14.10 -6.37 -3.02
N TRP A 189 14.93 -7.17 -3.69
CA TRP A 189 16.35 -7.26 -3.42
C TRP A 189 17.12 -6.17 -4.16
N ASN A 190 17.46 -5.09 -3.46
CA ASN A 190 18.20 -3.96 -4.00
C ASN A 190 19.73 -4.09 -3.86
N SER A 191 20.20 -5.07 -3.10
CA SER A 191 21.64 -5.27 -2.90
C SER A 191 22.31 -5.70 -4.21
N PRO A 192 23.51 -5.19 -4.52
CA PRO A 192 24.22 -5.54 -5.75
C PRO A 192 24.67 -7.01 -5.77
N LYS A 193 24.97 -7.57 -4.59
CA LYS A 193 25.30 -8.99 -4.42
C LYS A 193 24.03 -9.79 -4.18
N PRO A 194 23.92 -11.03 -4.68
CA PRO A 194 22.83 -11.91 -4.31
C PRO A 194 22.83 -12.19 -2.80
N PRO A 195 21.72 -12.69 -2.23
CA PRO A 195 21.68 -13.18 -0.86
C PRO A 195 22.77 -14.24 -0.61
N SER A 196 23.32 -14.28 0.59
CA SER A 196 24.33 -15.28 0.97
C SER A 196 23.82 -16.72 0.78
N ASP A 197 24.64 -17.62 0.22
CA ASP A 197 24.22 -19.00 -0.13
C ASP A 197 23.87 -19.88 1.10
N ASP A 198 24.42 -19.51 2.26
CA ASP A 198 24.19 -20.11 3.58
C ASP A 198 23.04 -19.47 4.35
N LEU A 199 22.43 -18.40 3.80
CA LEU A 199 21.31 -17.71 4.40
C LEU A 199 20.07 -18.62 4.41
N LEU A 200 19.60 -18.94 5.62
CA LEU A 200 18.38 -19.73 5.82
C LEU A 200 17.18 -18.79 5.99
N TRP A 201 16.28 -18.82 5.01
CA TRP A 201 15.08 -17.99 5.03
C TRP A 201 14.04 -18.58 6.00
N PRO A 202 13.32 -17.77 6.79
CA PRO A 202 12.36 -18.26 7.75
C PRO A 202 11.17 -18.93 7.05
N ASP A 203 10.83 -20.14 7.48
CA ASP A 203 9.59 -20.80 7.08
C ASP A 203 8.40 -20.23 7.85
N ILE A 204 7.73 -19.24 7.24
CA ILE A 204 6.53 -18.58 7.78
C ILE A 204 5.21 -19.28 7.38
N GLY A 205 5.29 -20.45 6.73
CA GLY A 205 4.12 -21.19 6.23
C GLY A 205 3.46 -20.58 4.98
N LEU A 206 4.03 -19.51 4.42
CA LEU A 206 3.57 -18.83 3.21
C LEU A 206 4.75 -18.54 2.27
N PRO A 207 4.50 -18.36 0.95
CA PRO A 207 5.58 -18.07 0.01
C PRO A 207 6.31 -16.77 0.33
N ILE A 208 7.64 -16.82 0.29
CA ILE A 208 8.52 -15.66 0.23
C ILE A 208 9.10 -15.63 -1.18
N VAL A 209 8.84 -14.57 -1.93
CA VAL A 209 9.32 -14.40 -3.32
C VAL A 209 10.39 -13.33 -3.30
N VAL A 210 11.63 -13.69 -3.63
CA VAL A 210 12.77 -12.77 -3.63
C VAL A 210 13.01 -12.27 -5.03
N VAL A 211 12.73 -11.00 -5.29
CA VAL A 211 12.79 -10.42 -6.63
C VAL A 211 14.11 -9.68 -6.83
N ARG A 212 14.84 -10.09 -7.86
CA ARG A 212 16.06 -9.40 -8.28
C ARG A 212 15.72 -8.06 -8.91
N THR A 213 16.52 -7.04 -8.59
CA THR A 213 16.45 -5.73 -9.23
C THR A 213 17.72 -5.44 -10.02
N GLU A 214 17.62 -4.56 -11.03
CA GLU A 214 18.76 -4.20 -11.89
C GLU A 214 19.71 -3.18 -11.23
N LYS A 215 19.15 -2.29 -10.39
CA LYS A 215 19.87 -1.23 -9.70
C LYS A 215 19.28 -0.98 -8.32
N ASN A 216 20.10 -0.47 -7.41
CA ASN A 216 19.61 0.04 -6.13
C ASN A 216 18.74 1.29 -6.37
N SER A 217 17.43 1.14 -6.18
CA SER A 217 16.45 2.20 -6.35
C SER A 217 15.28 2.01 -5.38
N LEU A 218 14.92 3.07 -4.67
CA LEU A 218 13.74 3.04 -3.80
C LEU A 218 12.42 2.91 -4.60
N ASN A 219 12.44 3.24 -5.89
CA ASN A 219 11.28 3.07 -6.78
C ASN A 219 10.89 1.59 -6.95
N ASN A 220 11.83 0.65 -6.79
CA ASN A 220 11.62 -0.78 -7.06
C ASN A 220 10.50 -1.41 -6.22
N ARG A 221 10.23 -0.88 -5.02
CA ARG A 221 9.14 -1.36 -4.15
C ARG A 221 7.74 -1.02 -4.66
N PHE A 222 7.63 -0.09 -5.61
CA PHE A 222 6.37 0.35 -6.21
C PHE A 222 6.16 -0.15 -7.63
N LEU A 223 7.06 -1.00 -8.14
CA LEU A 223 6.84 -1.68 -9.41
C LEU A 223 5.63 -2.62 -9.29
N PRO A 224 4.76 -2.70 -10.31
CA PRO A 224 3.60 -3.58 -10.30
C PRO A 224 4.01 -5.02 -10.60
N TRP A 225 4.80 -5.61 -9.71
CA TRP A 225 5.28 -6.99 -9.83
C TRP A 225 4.11 -7.95 -10.07
N ASP A 226 4.26 -8.86 -11.03
CA ASP A 226 3.29 -9.92 -11.33
C ASP A 226 3.09 -10.88 -10.15
N ALA A 227 4.13 -11.06 -9.32
CA ALA A 227 4.09 -11.82 -8.07
C ALA A 227 3.08 -11.28 -7.05
N VAL A 228 2.74 -9.99 -7.08
CA VAL A 228 1.76 -9.37 -6.17
C VAL A 228 0.35 -9.62 -6.66
N GLU A 229 -0.33 -10.64 -6.13
CA GLU A 229 -1.64 -11.07 -6.65
C GLU A 229 -2.84 -10.50 -5.89
N THR A 230 -2.60 -9.63 -4.91
CA THR A 230 -3.63 -9.01 -4.07
C THR A 230 -3.87 -7.55 -4.45
N GLU A 231 -5.08 -7.05 -4.19
CA GLU A 231 -5.39 -5.62 -4.29
C GLU A 231 -4.66 -4.78 -3.24
N ALA A 232 -4.54 -5.31 -2.02
CA ALA A 232 -3.86 -4.68 -0.90
C ALA A 232 -2.37 -4.98 -0.92
N ILE A 233 -1.54 -3.94 -0.80
CA ILE A 233 -0.10 -4.06 -0.56
C ILE A 233 0.20 -3.42 0.79
N LEU A 234 0.78 -4.19 1.72
CA LEU A 234 1.48 -3.63 2.86
C LEU A 234 2.93 -3.39 2.47
N SER A 235 3.27 -2.13 2.22
CA SER A 235 4.65 -1.74 2.03
C SER A 235 5.27 -1.45 3.40
N ILE A 236 6.38 -2.14 3.67
CA ILE A 236 7.07 -2.07 4.96
C ILE A 236 8.59 -1.98 4.74
N ASP A 237 9.27 -1.16 5.54
CA ASP A 237 10.73 -1.12 5.55
C ASP A 237 11.28 -2.35 6.28
N ASP A 238 12.47 -2.79 5.91
CA ASP A 238 13.09 -4.00 6.47
C ASP A 238 13.44 -3.88 7.96
N ASP A 239 13.36 -2.68 8.53
CA ASP A 239 13.60 -2.36 9.94
C ASP A 239 12.35 -1.89 10.72
N ALA A 240 11.17 -1.91 10.09
CA ALA A 240 9.94 -1.45 10.72
C ALA A 240 9.30 -2.52 11.61
N HIS A 241 9.01 -2.13 12.85
CA HIS A 241 8.49 -3.03 13.89
C HIS A 241 6.98 -2.83 14.12
N LEU A 242 6.17 -3.64 13.45
CA LEU A 242 4.71 -3.69 13.61
C LEU A 242 4.27 -4.98 14.29
N ARG A 243 3.33 -4.89 15.24
CA ARG A 243 2.65 -6.07 15.79
C ARG A 243 1.56 -6.56 14.84
N HIS A 244 1.17 -7.83 14.94
CA HIS A 244 0.11 -8.40 14.09
C HIS A 244 -1.22 -7.68 14.28
N ASP A 245 -1.58 -7.30 15.51
CA ASP A 245 -2.81 -6.56 15.80
C ASP A 245 -2.82 -5.19 15.09
N GLU A 246 -1.67 -4.52 15.00
CA GLU A 246 -1.49 -3.25 14.28
C GLU A 246 -1.65 -3.43 12.78
N ILE A 247 -1.03 -4.47 12.20
CA ILE A 247 -1.15 -4.80 10.79
C ILE A 247 -2.61 -5.14 10.44
N MET A 248 -3.25 -5.99 11.24
CA MET A 248 -4.64 -6.40 11.04
C MET A 248 -5.62 -5.25 11.17
N PHE A 249 -5.41 -4.34 12.12
CA PHE A 249 -6.19 -3.11 12.21
C PHE A 249 -6.00 -2.23 10.97
N GLY A 250 -4.74 -1.99 10.57
CA GLY A 250 -4.42 -1.22 9.36
C GLY A 250 -5.07 -1.80 8.10
N PHE A 251 -5.03 -3.12 7.94
CA PHE A 251 -5.67 -3.81 6.82
C PHE A 251 -7.19 -3.61 6.83
N ARG A 252 -7.86 -3.75 7.98
CA ARG A 252 -9.31 -3.49 8.08
C ARG A 252 -9.68 -2.06 7.71
N VAL A 253 -8.92 -1.07 8.19
CA VAL A 253 -9.14 0.33 7.84
C VAL A 253 -8.92 0.57 6.34
N TRP A 254 -7.89 -0.05 5.76
CA TRP A 254 -7.64 0.03 4.31
C TRP A 254 -8.78 -0.58 3.48
N ARG A 255 -9.38 -1.70 3.91
CA ARG A 255 -10.52 -2.33 3.19
C ARG A 255 -11.72 -1.39 3.05
N GLU A 256 -11.91 -0.47 3.99
CA GLU A 256 -12.95 0.57 3.97
C GLU A 256 -12.52 1.86 3.25
N ALA A 257 -11.23 2.03 3.01
CA ALA A 257 -10.64 3.24 2.42
C ALA A 257 -9.62 2.93 1.31
N ARG A 258 -9.97 1.99 0.42
CA ARG A 258 -9.10 1.45 -0.65
C ARG A 258 -8.46 2.51 -1.53
N ASP A 259 -9.11 3.65 -1.68
CA ASP A 259 -8.64 4.75 -2.50
C ASP A 259 -7.58 5.63 -1.83
N ARG A 260 -7.19 5.36 -0.58
CA ARG A 260 -6.20 6.15 0.16
C ARG A 260 -5.04 5.30 0.65
N ILE A 261 -3.92 5.97 0.95
CA ILE A 261 -2.83 5.38 1.73
C ILE A 261 -3.29 5.32 3.19
N VAL A 262 -3.19 4.14 3.81
CA VAL A 262 -3.54 3.91 5.20
C VAL A 262 -2.32 3.37 5.92
N GLY A 263 -1.80 4.07 6.93
CA GLY A 263 -0.57 3.62 7.59
C GLY A 263 -0.28 4.38 8.87
N PHE A 264 0.91 4.13 9.42
CA PHE A 264 1.20 4.50 10.81
C PHE A 264 1.98 5.82 10.94
N PRO A 265 3.15 6.01 10.28
CA PRO A 265 3.96 7.21 10.48
C PRO A 265 3.39 8.42 9.72
N GLY A 266 2.74 9.32 10.45
CA GLY A 266 2.22 10.58 9.89
C GLY A 266 3.30 11.66 9.75
N ARG A 267 3.27 12.41 8.64
CA ARG A 267 4.14 13.57 8.35
C ARG A 267 3.33 14.68 7.70
N TYR A 268 3.93 15.87 7.59
CA TYR A 268 3.25 16.98 6.92
C TYR A 268 4.21 17.86 6.12
N HIS A 269 3.65 18.59 5.16
CA HIS A 269 4.31 19.72 4.52
C HIS A 269 3.91 21.02 5.24
N ALA A 270 4.76 22.05 5.21
CA ALA A 270 4.44 23.37 5.75
C ALA A 270 4.93 24.46 4.79
N TRP A 271 4.23 25.59 4.73
CA TRP A 271 4.70 26.75 3.95
C TRP A 271 5.66 27.59 4.78
N ASP A 272 6.86 27.81 4.25
CA ASP A 272 7.81 28.77 4.79
C ASP A 272 7.58 30.14 4.15
N VAL A 273 7.06 31.07 4.94
CA VAL A 273 6.77 32.44 4.48
C VAL A 273 8.04 33.20 4.12
N ASN A 274 9.14 32.95 4.83
CA ASN A 274 10.38 33.71 4.64
C ASN A 274 11.08 33.31 3.34
N HIS A 275 11.10 32.01 3.04
CA HIS A 275 11.74 31.48 1.83
C HIS A 275 10.76 31.23 0.68
N GLN A 276 9.48 31.50 0.88
CA GLN A 276 8.39 31.25 -0.08
C GLN A 276 8.47 29.85 -0.70
N SER A 277 8.66 28.85 0.15
CA SER A 277 8.88 27.47 -0.26
C SER A 277 8.18 26.48 0.65
N TRP A 278 8.00 25.25 0.18
CA TRP A 278 7.42 24.17 0.98
C TRP A 278 8.50 23.41 1.74
N LEU A 279 8.25 23.14 3.01
CA LEU A 279 9.12 22.34 3.87
C LEU A 279 8.46 21.00 4.19
N TYR A 280 9.28 19.96 4.28
CA TYR A 280 8.89 18.69 4.88
C TYR A 280 9.03 18.80 6.40
N ASN A 281 8.06 18.29 7.16
CA ASN A 281 8.08 18.35 8.61
C ASN A 281 7.70 17.00 9.23
N SER A 282 8.55 16.57 10.16
CA SER A 282 8.39 15.33 10.93
C SER A 282 8.04 15.53 12.40
N ASN A 283 7.83 16.78 12.82
CA ASN A 283 7.48 17.09 14.20
C ASN A 283 6.06 16.63 14.52
N TYR A 284 5.75 16.56 15.82
CA TYR A 284 4.42 16.26 16.30
C TYR A 284 3.48 17.44 16.00
N SER A 285 2.44 17.18 15.22
CA SER A 285 1.43 18.16 14.82
C SER A 285 0.02 17.59 14.98
N CYS A 286 -0.97 18.48 15.07
CA CYS A 286 -2.39 18.13 15.06
C CYS A 286 -2.92 17.85 13.64
N GLU A 287 -2.13 18.15 12.61
CA GLU A 287 -2.43 17.81 11.22
C GLU A 287 -1.31 17.01 10.58
N LEU A 288 -1.69 16.18 9.60
CA LEU A 288 -0.78 15.47 8.73
C LEU A 288 -1.23 15.63 7.28
N SER A 289 -0.33 15.43 6.33
CA SER A 289 -0.66 15.41 4.90
C SER A 289 0.01 14.27 4.15
N MET A 290 0.83 13.50 4.85
CA MET A 290 1.52 12.33 4.32
C MET A 290 1.50 11.20 5.36
N VAL A 291 1.48 9.97 4.86
CA VAL A 291 1.76 8.76 5.64
C VAL A 291 2.92 8.04 4.95
N LEU A 292 4.00 7.76 5.68
CA LEU A 292 5.18 7.15 5.09
C LEU A 292 4.90 5.71 4.66
N THR A 293 5.31 5.35 3.44
CA THR A 293 5.08 4.04 2.83
C THR A 293 5.97 2.93 3.38
N GLY A 294 6.90 3.26 4.28
CA GLY A 294 7.68 2.28 5.05
C GLY A 294 6.87 1.52 6.10
N ALA A 295 5.60 1.87 6.28
CA ALA A 295 4.63 1.10 7.04
C ALA A 295 3.23 1.58 6.67
N ALA A 296 2.76 1.21 5.48
CA ALA A 296 1.44 1.59 5.01
C ALA A 296 0.84 0.60 4.02
N PHE A 297 -0.48 0.46 4.10
CA PHE A 297 -1.30 -0.14 3.09
C PHE A 297 -1.64 0.84 1.98
N PHE A 298 -1.51 0.39 0.74
CA PHE A 298 -2.05 1.05 -0.43
C PHE A 298 -2.54 0.03 -1.46
N HIS A 299 -3.33 0.49 -2.41
CA HIS A 299 -3.91 -0.37 -3.43
C HIS A 299 -2.93 -0.60 -4.61
N LYS A 300 -2.79 -1.85 -5.11
CA LYS A 300 -1.88 -2.22 -6.22
C LYS A 300 -2.04 -1.32 -7.45
N TYR A 301 -3.25 -0.84 -7.73
CA TYR A 301 -3.55 0.20 -8.73
C TYR A 301 -2.55 1.39 -8.69
N TYR A 302 -2.14 1.85 -7.52
CA TYR A 302 -1.19 2.96 -7.39
C TYR A 302 0.25 2.58 -7.73
N ALA A 303 0.64 1.30 -7.67
CA ALA A 303 1.94 0.82 -8.16
C ALA A 303 2.05 1.01 -9.69
N TYR A 304 0.98 0.70 -10.43
CA TYR A 304 0.91 0.97 -11.86
C TYR A 304 0.99 2.46 -12.18
N LEU A 305 0.22 3.29 -11.45
CA LEU A 305 0.23 4.72 -11.67
C LEU A 305 1.58 5.35 -11.32
N TYR A 306 2.25 4.86 -10.28
CA TYR A 306 3.58 5.30 -9.90
C TYR A 306 4.59 4.97 -11.01
N SER A 307 4.55 3.75 -11.53
CA SER A 307 5.55 3.27 -12.48
C SER A 307 5.35 3.84 -13.89
N TYR A 308 4.11 3.92 -14.36
CA TYR A 308 3.83 4.20 -15.77
C TYR A 308 3.14 5.55 -16.05
N VAL A 309 2.55 6.18 -15.03
CA VAL A 309 1.75 7.42 -15.22
C VAL A 309 2.40 8.63 -14.55
N MET A 310 3.08 8.44 -13.42
CA MET A 310 3.85 9.49 -12.78
C MET A 310 4.95 9.99 -13.73
N PRO A 311 5.14 11.32 -13.85
CA PRO A 311 6.23 11.87 -14.66
C PRO A 311 7.58 11.25 -14.28
N GLN A 312 8.32 10.77 -15.29
CA GLN A 312 9.63 10.11 -15.12
C GLN A 312 10.58 10.97 -14.28
N ALA A 313 10.58 12.30 -14.47
CA ALA A 313 11.41 13.24 -13.72
C ALA A 313 11.23 13.16 -12.18
N ILE A 314 10.05 12.75 -11.69
CA ILE A 314 9.84 12.54 -10.25
C ILE A 314 10.57 11.28 -9.78
N ARG A 315 10.46 10.18 -10.54
CA ARG A 315 11.16 8.92 -10.24
C ARG A 315 12.67 9.06 -10.38
N ASP A 316 13.13 9.85 -11.35
CA ASP A 316 14.55 10.18 -11.52
C ASP A 316 15.11 10.94 -10.32
N MET A 317 14.35 11.90 -9.76
CA MET A 317 14.78 12.62 -8.56
C MET A 317 14.81 11.71 -7.32
N VAL A 318 13.89 10.74 -7.23
CA VAL A 318 13.93 9.71 -6.17
C VAL A 318 15.19 8.85 -6.30
N ASP A 319 15.60 8.49 -7.52
CA ASP A 319 16.84 7.77 -7.77
C ASP A 319 18.08 8.63 -7.50
N GLU A 320 18.05 9.92 -7.83
CA GLU A 320 19.17 10.86 -7.60
C GLU A 320 19.47 11.03 -6.11
N TYR A 321 18.44 11.18 -5.27
CA TYR A 321 18.60 11.37 -3.84
C TYR A 321 18.51 10.10 -3.01
N ILE A 322 18.08 8.96 -3.59
CA ILE A 322 17.76 7.73 -2.84
C ILE A 322 16.85 8.08 -1.64
N ASN A 323 15.83 8.89 -1.91
CA ASN A 323 14.94 9.48 -0.90
C ASN A 323 13.60 9.87 -1.55
N CYS A 324 12.62 10.27 -0.73
CA CYS A 324 11.37 10.90 -1.17
C CYS A 324 10.39 10.03 -1.99
N GLU A 325 10.62 8.72 -2.10
CA GLU A 325 9.72 7.78 -2.79
C GLU A 325 8.34 7.75 -2.11
N ASP A 326 8.33 7.85 -0.79
CA ASP A 326 7.14 7.94 0.07
C ASP A 326 6.35 9.23 -0.18
N ILE A 327 7.05 10.37 -0.29
CA ILE A 327 6.48 11.68 -0.63
C ILE A 327 5.88 11.61 -2.04
N ALA A 328 6.61 11.04 -3.01
CA ALA A 328 6.13 10.89 -4.38
C ALA A 328 4.84 10.06 -4.45
N MET A 329 4.75 8.96 -3.69
CA MET A 329 3.53 8.15 -3.60
C MET A 329 2.37 8.93 -2.97
N ASN A 330 2.60 9.70 -1.89
CA ASN A 330 1.56 10.55 -1.31
C ASN A 330 1.09 11.65 -2.27
N PHE A 331 2.02 12.29 -2.99
CA PHE A 331 1.70 13.26 -4.05
C PHE A 331 0.82 12.64 -5.12
N LEU A 332 1.16 11.44 -5.59
CA LEU A 332 0.38 10.71 -6.59
C LEU A 332 -1.04 10.42 -6.08
N VAL A 333 -1.17 9.76 -4.94
CA VAL A 333 -2.48 9.35 -4.42
C VAL A 333 -3.36 10.56 -4.13
N SER A 334 -2.83 11.62 -3.50
CA SER A 334 -3.58 12.87 -3.25
C SER A 334 -3.87 13.65 -4.54
N HIS A 335 -3.01 13.58 -5.55
CA HIS A 335 -3.27 14.15 -6.88
C HIS A 335 -4.48 13.46 -7.51
N ILE A 336 -4.49 12.13 -7.56
CA ILE A 336 -5.52 11.31 -8.21
C ILE A 336 -6.87 11.46 -7.49
N THR A 337 -6.87 11.23 -6.18
CA THR A 337 -8.09 11.08 -5.38
C THR A 337 -8.66 12.40 -4.88
N ARG A 338 -7.80 13.41 -4.72
CA ARG A 338 -8.10 14.65 -3.96
C ARG A 338 -8.52 14.36 -2.52
N LYS A 339 -7.94 13.32 -1.92
CA LYS A 339 -8.10 13.00 -0.51
C LYS A 339 -6.73 12.97 0.19
N PRO A 340 -6.68 13.35 1.48
CA PRO A 340 -5.51 13.12 2.32
C PRO A 340 -5.38 11.62 2.66
N PRO A 341 -4.19 11.18 3.12
CA PRO A 341 -4.01 9.82 3.63
C PRO A 341 -4.77 9.60 4.95
N ILE A 342 -4.80 8.36 5.43
CA ILE A 342 -5.37 8.01 6.75
C ILE A 342 -4.27 7.52 7.66
N LYS A 343 -4.12 8.19 8.81
CA LYS A 343 -3.26 7.71 9.89
C LYS A 343 -4.02 6.72 10.77
N VAL A 344 -3.41 5.58 11.02
CA VAL A 344 -3.82 4.61 12.04
C VAL A 344 -2.87 4.68 13.23
N THR A 345 -3.39 4.51 14.44
CA THR A 345 -2.62 4.49 15.71
C THR A 345 -1.92 5.80 16.08
N SER A 346 -1.41 5.87 17.32
CA SER A 346 -0.68 7.03 17.82
C SER A 346 0.79 7.08 17.39
N ARG A 347 1.37 5.98 16.89
CA ARG A 347 2.80 5.90 16.53
C ARG A 347 3.12 6.93 15.43
N TRP A 348 4.13 7.77 15.66
CA TRP A 348 4.55 8.79 14.69
C TRP A 348 5.79 8.35 13.91
N THR A 349 6.66 7.55 14.49
CA THR A 349 7.88 7.01 13.88
C THR A 349 8.07 5.57 14.33
N PHE A 350 8.72 4.77 13.50
CA PHE A 350 9.35 3.51 13.94
C PHE A 350 10.81 3.81 14.24
N ARG A 351 11.31 3.33 15.38
CA ARG A 351 12.75 3.38 15.69
C ARG A 351 13.29 1.98 15.48
N CYS A 352 14.44 1.87 14.81
CA CYS A 352 15.21 0.63 14.76
C CYS A 352 16.38 0.74 15.76
N PRO A 353 16.31 0.07 16.93
CA PRO A 353 17.39 0.15 17.93
C PRO A 353 18.68 -0.55 17.49
N GLY A 354 18.60 -1.52 16.57
CA GLY A 354 19.72 -2.35 16.12
C GLY A 354 20.31 -1.97 14.75
N CYS A 355 19.84 -0.90 14.12
CA CYS A 355 20.31 -0.50 12.79
C CYS A 355 21.53 0.41 12.92
N PRO A 356 22.73 0.01 12.44
CA PRO A 356 23.96 0.79 12.62
C PRO A 356 23.98 2.11 11.82
N GLN A 357 23.27 2.16 10.68
CA GLN A 357 23.06 3.36 9.87
C GLN A 357 21.65 3.30 9.28
N ALA A 358 20.91 4.41 9.35
CA ALA A 358 19.64 4.59 8.63
C ALA A 358 19.69 5.90 7.83
N LEU A 359 19.03 5.93 6.66
CA LEU A 359 19.04 7.08 5.74
C LEU A 359 18.61 8.39 6.43
N SER A 360 17.73 8.30 7.42
CA SER A 360 17.26 9.46 8.19
C SER A 360 18.27 10.04 9.18
N HIS A 361 19.41 9.38 9.41
CA HIS A 361 20.48 9.87 10.28
C HIS A 361 21.43 10.83 9.57
N ASP A 362 21.38 10.91 8.24
CA ASP A 362 22.15 11.90 7.47
C ASP A 362 21.55 13.30 7.67
N ASP A 363 22.41 14.28 7.97
CA ASP A 363 22.03 15.69 8.13
C ASP A 363 21.38 16.26 6.86
N SER A 364 21.72 15.73 5.68
CA SER A 364 21.15 16.13 4.39
C SER A 364 19.69 15.68 4.21
N HIS A 365 19.26 14.63 4.91
CA HIS A 365 18.02 13.90 4.65
C HIS A 365 16.77 14.80 4.64
N PHE A 366 16.65 15.70 5.62
CA PHE A 366 15.52 16.61 5.71
C PHE A 366 15.56 17.69 4.63
N HIS A 367 16.76 18.19 4.31
CA HIS A 367 16.95 19.21 3.28
C HIS A 367 16.61 18.67 1.89
N GLU A 368 17.02 17.43 1.58
CA GLU A 368 16.62 16.73 0.36
C GLU A 368 15.11 16.57 0.26
N ARG A 369 14.45 16.16 1.35
CA ARG A 369 12.97 16.07 1.38
C ARG A 369 12.30 17.41 1.11
N HIS A 370 12.86 18.54 1.59
CA HIS A 370 12.37 19.87 1.22
C HIS A 370 12.51 20.13 -0.29
N LYS A 371 13.67 19.78 -0.87
CA LYS A 371 13.90 19.90 -2.32
C LYS A 371 12.91 19.06 -3.13
N CYS A 372 12.69 17.80 -2.74
CA CYS A 372 11.73 16.91 -3.37
C CYS A 372 10.33 17.51 -3.41
N ILE A 373 9.81 17.99 -2.28
CA ILE A 373 8.47 18.60 -2.22
C ILE A 373 8.38 19.78 -3.20
N ASN A 374 9.36 20.70 -3.17
CA ASN A 374 9.32 21.86 -4.06
C ASN A 374 9.44 21.48 -5.54
N PHE A 375 10.28 20.50 -5.87
CA PHE A 375 10.39 20.00 -7.24
C PHE A 375 9.10 19.31 -7.69
N PHE A 376 8.51 18.43 -6.87
CA PHE A 376 7.25 17.77 -7.20
C PHE A 376 6.13 18.80 -7.40
N VAL A 377 6.05 19.84 -6.56
CA VAL A 377 5.10 20.96 -6.74
C VAL A 377 5.29 21.64 -8.09
N LYS A 378 6.54 21.88 -8.53
CA LYS A 378 6.83 22.44 -9.85
C LYS A 378 6.37 21.49 -10.96
N VAL A 379 6.71 20.20 -10.86
CA VAL A 379 6.35 19.19 -11.86
C VAL A 379 4.84 19.03 -11.97
N TYR A 380 4.09 18.97 -10.85
CA TYR A 380 2.63 18.92 -10.85
C TYR A 380 1.97 20.28 -11.18
N GLY A 381 2.67 21.39 -10.97
CA GLY A 381 2.20 22.77 -11.17
C GLY A 381 1.33 23.32 -10.03
N TYR A 382 1.24 22.60 -8.91
CA TYR A 382 0.54 22.98 -7.68
C TYR A 382 0.89 22.00 -6.55
N MET A 383 0.52 22.30 -5.29
CA MET A 383 0.64 21.38 -4.15
C MET A 383 -0.52 20.36 -4.14
N PRO A 384 -0.28 19.07 -4.43
CA PRO A 384 -1.34 18.07 -4.48
C PRO A 384 -1.74 17.55 -3.10
N LEU A 385 -0.80 17.53 -2.15
CA LEU A 385 -1.00 17.08 -0.78
C LEU A 385 -2.11 17.88 -0.09
N LEU A 386 -2.84 17.21 0.79
CA LEU A 386 -3.96 17.79 1.53
C LEU A 386 -3.75 17.51 3.01
N TYR A 387 -4.00 18.50 3.85
CA TYR A 387 -4.00 18.31 5.30
C TYR A 387 -5.20 17.48 5.74
N THR A 388 -5.01 16.75 6.83
CA THR A 388 -6.04 16.08 7.59
C THR A 388 -5.69 16.09 9.06
N GLN A 389 -6.71 16.24 9.89
CA GLN A 389 -6.63 16.09 11.35
C GLN A 389 -7.23 14.74 11.79
N PHE A 390 -7.55 13.89 10.83
CA PHE A 390 -8.23 12.62 11.05
C PHE A 390 -7.24 11.50 11.39
N ARG A 391 -7.51 10.80 12.49
CA ARG A 391 -6.89 9.53 12.87
C ARG A 391 -7.98 8.50 13.12
N VAL A 392 -7.76 7.27 12.65
CA VAL A 392 -8.65 6.14 12.93
C VAL A 392 -8.06 5.32 14.06
N ASP A 393 -8.87 5.09 15.09
CA ASP A 393 -8.62 4.15 16.18
C ASP A 393 -9.74 3.08 16.18
N SER A 394 -9.53 1.97 16.89
CA SER A 394 -10.57 0.95 17.06
C SER A 394 -11.82 1.54 17.72
N VAL A 395 -13.02 1.00 17.40
CA VAL A 395 -14.31 1.51 17.92
C VAL A 395 -14.35 1.56 19.45
N LEU A 396 -13.69 0.62 20.12
CA LEU A 396 -13.63 0.52 21.59
C LEU A 396 -12.27 0.97 22.16
N PHE A 397 -11.50 1.73 21.38
CA PHE A 397 -10.21 2.25 21.82
C PHE A 397 -10.37 3.13 23.06
N LYS A 398 -9.56 2.86 24.09
CA LYS A 398 -9.63 3.50 25.41
C LYS A 398 -10.99 3.47 26.13
N THR A 399 -11.98 2.76 25.59
CA THR A 399 -13.26 2.51 26.27
C THR A 399 -13.06 1.50 27.40
N ARG A 400 -13.61 1.77 28.59
CA ARG A 400 -13.65 0.78 29.68
C ARG A 400 -14.84 -0.15 29.42
N LEU A 401 -14.61 -1.45 29.45
CA LEU A 401 -15.65 -2.45 29.31
C LEU A 401 -15.87 -3.18 30.65
N PRO A 402 -17.08 -3.69 30.90
CA PRO A 402 -17.33 -4.65 31.98
C PRO A 402 -16.42 -5.89 31.88
N HIS A 403 -16.18 -6.58 33.00
CA HIS A 403 -15.27 -7.73 33.07
C HIS A 403 -15.68 -8.92 32.19
N ASP A 404 -16.95 -9.04 31.82
CA ASP A 404 -17.49 -10.09 30.95
C ASP A 404 -17.36 -9.76 29.45
N LYS A 405 -16.81 -8.61 29.09
CA LYS A 405 -16.70 -8.13 27.69
C LYS A 405 -15.25 -7.97 27.27
N THR A 406 -14.99 -8.26 26.00
CA THR A 406 -13.66 -8.14 25.39
C THR A 406 -13.66 -7.18 24.20
N LYS A 407 -12.55 -6.46 24.04
CA LYS A 407 -12.31 -5.60 22.87
C LYS A 407 -11.83 -6.43 21.70
N CYS A 408 -12.08 -5.94 20.49
CA CYS A 408 -11.51 -6.52 19.27
C CYS A 408 -9.99 -6.40 19.23
N PHE A 409 -9.47 -5.25 19.67
CA PHE A 409 -8.04 -4.97 19.82
C PHE A 409 -7.76 -4.52 21.25
N LYS A 410 -6.77 -5.11 21.92
CA LYS A 410 -6.42 -4.77 23.32
C LYS A 410 -5.67 -3.42 23.40
N PHE A 411 -4.79 -3.15 22.44
CA PHE A 411 -3.80 -2.06 22.52
C PHE A 411 -3.97 -0.95 21.46
N ILE A 412 -5.03 -1.00 20.64
CA ILE A 412 -5.26 -0.12 19.47
C ILE A 412 -6.66 0.48 19.49
#